data_AF-A0A7C8JEW2-F1
#
_entry.id   AF-A0A7C8JEW2-F1
#
_cell.length_a   1.000
_cell.length_b   1.000
_cell.length_c   1.000
_cell.angle_alpha   90.00
_cell.angle_beta   90.00
_cell.angle_gamma   90.00
#
_symmetry.space_group_name_H-M   'P 1'
#
loop_
_entity.id
_entity.type
_entity.pdbx_description
1 polymer ?
#
loop_
_entity_poly.entity_id
_entity_poly.type
_entity_poly.pdbx_seq_one_letter_code
_entity_poly.pdbx_strand_id
1 'polypeptide(L)'
;MDTIMEIPPESSFEVLNSQPSEKDPKPDLVGGPRPPVYIVNLDLPPRQRYQEIGKDFKDQFLELTPLFDSILATLPYNKLISFIARAILRRVHNSEEQDEIKGLVDVTGIPLFLMIAFNTFLDTFMGCTSGAVRLAENPYATEPSSEDRDKMVHFRTLDWGMDELRDFIIQIDYQKEGKTIAHAITYAGFVGVLTGVR
;
A
#
# COMPACT_ATOMS: atom_id res chain seq x y z
N MET A 1 -41.06 -35.78 12.10
CA MET A 1 -39.85 -36.59 11.84
C MET A 1 -39.26 -36.02 10.58
N ASP A 2 -38.37 -35.06 10.78
CA ASP A 2 -37.92 -34.10 9.78
C ASP A 2 -36.99 -34.74 8.77
N THR A 3 -37.29 -34.46 7.50
CA THR A 3 -36.53 -34.85 6.32
C THR A 3 -35.15 -34.21 6.36
N ILE A 4 -34.12 -35.05 6.49
CA ILE A 4 -32.72 -34.66 6.33
C ILE A 4 -32.53 -34.30 4.84
N MET A 5 -32.13 -33.06 4.61
CA MET A 5 -31.81 -32.52 3.28
C MET A 5 -30.45 -33.10 2.86
N GLU A 6 -30.46 -34.10 1.98
CA GLU A 6 -29.26 -34.65 1.35
C GLU A 6 -28.62 -33.60 0.44
N ILE A 7 -27.33 -33.33 0.65
CA ILE A 7 -26.51 -32.45 -0.19
C ILE A 7 -26.16 -33.24 -1.47
N PRO A 8 -26.47 -32.74 -2.68
CA PRO A 8 -26.15 -33.46 -3.90
C PRO A 8 -24.64 -33.46 -4.15
N PRO A 9 -24.07 -34.57 -4.68
CA PRO A 9 -22.67 -34.64 -5.05
C PRO A 9 -22.45 -33.86 -6.36
N GLU A 10 -21.36 -33.12 -6.42
CA GLU A 10 -20.76 -32.53 -7.63
C GLU A 10 -21.66 -31.58 -8.44
N SER A 11 -21.72 -30.30 -8.03
CA SER A 11 -21.90 -29.24 -9.02
C SER A 11 -20.54 -28.98 -9.67
N SER A 12 -20.42 -29.47 -10.90
CA SER A 12 -19.38 -29.20 -11.88
C SER A 12 -18.90 -27.75 -11.87
N PHE A 13 -17.78 -27.48 -11.22
CA PHE A 13 -16.87 -26.44 -11.70
C PHE A 13 -16.21 -27.01 -12.95
N GLU A 14 -16.81 -26.74 -14.11
CA GLU A 14 -16.10 -26.88 -15.38
C GLU A 14 -14.88 -25.94 -15.31
N VAL A 15 -13.72 -26.53 -15.02
CA VAL A 15 -12.44 -25.91 -15.30
C VAL A 15 -12.45 -25.60 -16.79
N LEU A 16 -12.50 -24.32 -17.12
CA LEU A 16 -12.39 -23.82 -18.48
C LEU A 16 -11.00 -24.21 -19.00
N ASN A 17 -10.91 -25.43 -19.53
CA ASN A 17 -9.75 -25.96 -20.23
C ASN A 17 -9.68 -25.27 -21.60
N SER A 18 -9.22 -24.03 -21.58
CA SER A 18 -8.73 -23.36 -22.78
C SER A 18 -7.20 -23.36 -22.72
N GLN A 19 -6.60 -24.10 -23.64
CA GLN A 19 -5.20 -23.94 -24.01
C GLN A 19 -5.02 -22.48 -24.44
N PRO A 20 -4.00 -21.73 -24.00
CA PRO A 20 -3.77 -20.38 -24.49
C PRO A 20 -3.49 -20.49 -25.99
N SER A 21 -4.38 -19.97 -26.82
CA SER A 21 -4.08 -19.85 -28.24
C SER A 21 -3.08 -18.68 -28.36
N GLU A 22 -2.04 -18.84 -29.18
CA GLU A 22 -1.04 -17.81 -29.46
C GLU A 22 -1.63 -16.53 -30.11
N LYS A 23 -2.97 -16.47 -30.24
CA LYS A 23 -3.77 -15.35 -30.75
C LYS A 23 -4.77 -14.80 -29.75
N ASP A 24 -4.73 -15.21 -28.49
CA ASP A 24 -5.58 -14.60 -27.49
C ASP A 24 -5.11 -13.14 -27.32
N PRO A 25 -5.99 -12.14 -27.57
CA PRO A 25 -5.62 -10.76 -27.32
C PRO A 25 -5.19 -10.69 -25.86
N LYS A 26 -3.99 -10.13 -25.60
CA LYS A 26 -3.56 -9.81 -24.23
C LYS A 26 -4.78 -9.19 -23.56
N PRO A 27 -5.30 -9.76 -22.46
CA PRO A 27 -6.43 -9.16 -21.79
C PRO A 27 -6.02 -7.72 -21.53
N ASP A 28 -6.79 -6.78 -22.09
CA ASP A 28 -6.63 -5.38 -21.78
C ASP A 28 -6.57 -5.35 -20.25
N LEU A 29 -5.44 -4.91 -19.70
CA LEU A 29 -5.27 -4.85 -18.25
C LEU A 29 -6.42 -3.98 -17.74
N VAL A 30 -7.45 -4.62 -17.20
CA VAL A 30 -8.57 -3.96 -16.52
C VAL A 30 -8.00 -3.49 -15.20
N GLY A 31 -7.23 -2.40 -15.27
CA GLY A 31 -6.49 -1.83 -14.17
C GLY A 31 -6.25 -0.36 -14.49
N GLY A 32 -6.43 0.50 -13.49
CA GLY A 32 -6.07 1.91 -13.59
C GLY A 32 -4.60 2.11 -13.96
N PRO A 33 -4.17 3.37 -14.17
CA PRO A 33 -2.77 3.67 -14.43
C PRO A 33 -1.87 3.06 -13.36
N ARG A 34 -0.73 2.49 -13.77
CA ARG A 34 0.24 1.95 -12.80
C ARG A 34 0.79 3.10 -11.96
N PRO A 35 0.86 2.94 -10.63
CA PRO A 35 1.46 3.96 -9.77
C PRO A 35 2.92 4.27 -10.17
N PRO A 36 3.38 5.53 -10.06
CA PRO A 36 4.76 5.88 -10.34
C PRO A 36 5.72 5.16 -9.39
N VAL A 37 6.94 4.91 -9.86
CA VAL A 37 7.98 4.19 -9.10
C VAL A 37 9.03 5.19 -8.62
N TYR A 38 9.37 5.13 -7.34
CA TYR A 38 10.42 5.93 -6.71
C TYR A 38 11.50 5.04 -6.10
N ILE A 39 12.74 5.52 -6.12
CA ILE A 39 13.86 4.86 -5.43
C ILE A 39 14.01 5.49 -4.05
N VAL A 40 13.95 4.66 -3.01
CA VAL A 40 14.34 5.05 -1.66
C VAL A 40 15.72 4.46 -1.38
N ASN A 41 16.75 5.31 -1.47
CA ASN A 41 18.13 4.91 -1.20
C ASN A 41 18.42 4.95 0.31
N LEU A 42 18.56 3.77 0.91
CA LEU A 42 18.81 3.59 2.34
C LEU A 42 20.24 3.96 2.77
N ASP A 43 21.16 4.16 1.82
CA ASP A 43 22.50 4.68 2.10
C ASP A 43 22.48 6.19 2.42
N LEU A 44 21.40 6.89 2.06
CA LEU A 44 21.22 8.29 2.41
C LEU A 44 20.82 8.46 3.89
N PRO A 45 21.15 9.61 4.51
CA PRO A 45 20.59 9.97 5.81
C PRO A 45 19.05 9.93 5.77
N PRO A 46 18.37 9.44 6.82
CA PRO A 46 16.92 9.23 6.82
C PRO A 46 16.11 10.45 6.35
N ARG A 47 16.49 11.64 6.83
CA ARG A 47 15.87 12.92 6.47
C ARG A 47 15.92 13.29 4.97
N GLN A 48 16.74 12.61 4.17
CA GLN A 48 16.90 12.87 2.73
C GLN A 48 16.17 11.85 1.85
N ARG A 49 15.82 10.67 2.39
CA ARG A 49 15.38 9.50 1.61
C ARG A 49 14.08 9.71 0.83
N TYR A 50 13.14 10.46 1.40
CA TYR A 50 11.81 10.68 0.83
C TYR A 50 11.62 12.11 0.27
N GLN A 51 12.69 12.91 0.18
CA GLN A 51 12.57 14.32 -0.21
C GLN A 51 12.12 14.50 -1.66
N GLU A 52 12.51 13.60 -2.58
CA GLU A 52 12.05 13.66 -3.97
C GLU A 52 10.54 13.41 -4.05
N ILE A 53 10.06 12.34 -3.43
CA ILE A 53 8.63 12.04 -3.29
C ILE A 53 7.88 13.24 -2.70
N GLY A 54 8.40 13.83 -1.62
CA GLY A 54 7.78 15.00 -1.00
C GLY A 54 7.73 16.24 -1.91
N LYS A 55 8.71 16.45 -2.79
CA LYS A 55 8.71 17.57 -3.74
C LYS A 55 7.66 17.36 -4.84
N ASP A 56 7.61 16.15 -5.38
CA ASP A 56 6.69 15.80 -6.47
C ASP A 56 5.22 15.82 -6.04
N PHE A 57 4.96 15.45 -4.78
CA PHE A 57 3.61 15.39 -4.22
C PHE A 57 3.20 16.64 -3.44
N LYS A 58 4.04 17.67 -3.45
CA LYS A 58 3.85 18.87 -2.62
C LYS A 58 2.49 19.53 -2.86
N ASP A 59 2.11 19.69 -4.12
CA ASP A 59 0.85 20.37 -4.46
C ASP A 59 -0.36 19.52 -4.07
N GLN A 60 -0.31 18.20 -4.28
CA GLN A 60 -1.36 17.29 -3.80
C GLN A 60 -1.52 17.34 -2.27
N PHE A 61 -0.41 17.43 -1.51
CA PHE A 61 -0.50 17.58 -0.05
C PHE A 61 -1.19 18.88 0.40
N LEU A 62 -1.00 19.97 -0.36
CA LEU A 62 -1.68 21.23 -0.07
C LEU A 62 -3.19 21.11 -0.32
N GLU A 63 -3.61 20.35 -1.32
CA GLU A 63 -5.02 20.03 -1.60
C GLU A 63 -5.63 19.10 -0.55
N LEU A 64 -4.84 18.21 0.05
CA LEU A 64 -5.29 17.31 1.13
C LEU A 64 -5.39 18.03 2.50
N THR A 65 -4.70 19.15 2.69
CA THR A 65 -4.72 19.89 3.97
C THR A 65 -6.13 20.34 4.40
N PRO A 66 -6.96 20.93 3.51
CA PRO A 66 -8.37 21.21 3.78
C PRO A 66 -9.20 20.00 4.22
N LEU A 67 -8.84 18.79 3.79
CA LEU A 67 -9.55 17.58 4.18
C LEU A 67 -9.33 17.27 5.66
N PHE A 68 -8.11 17.45 6.18
CA PHE A 68 -7.86 17.37 7.61
C PHE A 68 -8.67 18.41 8.40
N ASP A 69 -8.78 19.63 7.89
CA ASP A 69 -9.60 20.67 8.50
C ASP A 69 -11.09 20.30 8.48
N SER A 70 -11.59 19.70 7.41
CA SER A 70 -12.97 19.21 7.34
C SER A 70 -13.24 18.08 8.33
N ILE A 71 -12.31 17.13 8.48
CA ILE A 71 -12.42 16.05 9.47
C ILE A 71 -12.48 16.65 10.88
N LEU A 72 -11.57 17.58 11.21
CA LEU A 72 -11.59 18.27 12.49
C LEU A 72 -12.87 19.09 12.70
N ALA A 73 -13.43 19.69 11.66
CA ALA A 73 -14.67 20.47 11.75
C ALA A 73 -15.90 19.63 12.07
N THR A 74 -15.90 18.32 11.74
CA THR A 74 -17.00 17.41 12.11
C THR A 74 -16.99 17.03 13.60
N LEU A 75 -15.88 17.26 14.31
CA LEU A 75 -15.73 16.92 15.72
C LEU A 75 -16.22 18.07 16.64
N PRO A 76 -16.95 17.77 17.72
CA PRO A 76 -17.27 18.78 18.73
C PRO A 76 -15.97 19.28 19.39
N TYR A 77 -15.91 20.57 19.72
CA TYR A 77 -14.71 21.21 20.32
C TYR A 77 -13.45 21.14 19.44
N ASN A 78 -13.59 21.19 18.12
CA ASN A 78 -12.52 21.14 17.13
C ASN A 78 -11.24 21.93 17.47
N LYS A 79 -11.35 23.15 18.03
CA LYS A 79 -10.19 23.97 18.44
C LYS A 79 -9.39 23.31 19.57
N LEU A 80 -10.06 22.75 20.57
CA LEU A 80 -9.42 22.04 21.67
C LEU A 80 -8.78 20.75 21.15
N ILE A 81 -9.49 20.00 20.31
CA ILE A 81 -8.96 18.76 19.71
C ILE A 81 -7.73 19.05 18.86
N SER A 82 -7.77 20.09 18.02
CA SER A 82 -6.61 20.52 17.22
C SER A 82 -5.42 20.89 18.11
N PHE A 83 -5.67 21.58 19.23
CA PHE A 83 -4.63 21.90 20.20
C PHE A 83 -4.01 20.65 20.84
N ILE A 84 -4.81 19.67 21.28
CA ILE A 84 -4.26 18.44 21.87
C ILE A 84 -3.59 17.57 20.80
N ALA A 85 -4.11 17.55 19.57
CA ALA A 85 -3.50 16.83 18.45
C ALA A 85 -2.08 17.33 18.18
N ARG A 86 -1.87 18.66 18.15
CA ARG A 86 -0.52 19.26 18.07
C ARG A 86 0.36 18.91 19.28
N ALA A 87 -0.24 18.62 20.43
CA ALA A 87 0.48 18.23 21.63
C ALA A 87 0.90 16.75 21.63
N ILE A 88 0.06 15.88 21.08
CA ILE A 88 0.24 14.42 21.10
C ILE A 88 0.99 13.94 19.85
N LEU A 89 0.63 14.44 18.66
CA LEU A 89 1.21 14.06 17.37
C LEU A 89 2.51 14.83 17.10
N ARG A 90 3.48 14.68 18.01
CA ARG A 90 4.79 15.34 17.91
C ARG A 90 5.91 14.43 17.42
N ARG A 91 5.76 13.12 17.62
CA ARG A 91 6.75 12.12 17.20
C ARG A 91 6.14 10.75 16.95
N VAL A 92 6.76 9.99 16.05
CA VAL A 92 6.61 8.53 15.96
C VAL A 92 7.65 7.84 16.87
N HIS A 93 7.54 6.50 17.00
CA HIS A 93 8.39 5.74 17.91
C HIS A 93 9.84 5.63 17.42
N ASN A 94 10.04 5.29 16.15
CA ASN A 94 11.35 5.10 15.54
C ASN A 94 11.97 6.46 15.16
N SER A 95 13.22 6.70 15.57
CA SER A 95 13.93 7.95 15.25
C SER A 95 14.24 8.10 13.77
N GLU A 96 14.45 6.99 13.06
CA GLU A 96 14.74 6.98 11.63
C GLU A 96 13.52 7.43 10.82
N GLU A 97 12.36 6.80 11.06
CA GLU A 97 11.06 7.21 10.50
C GLU A 97 10.70 8.65 10.88
N GLN A 98 10.99 9.06 12.13
CA GLN A 98 10.76 10.42 12.57
C GLN A 98 11.57 11.44 11.75
N ASP A 99 12.81 11.12 11.41
CA ASP A 99 13.65 11.99 10.60
C ASP A 99 13.27 11.95 9.12
N GLU A 100 12.83 10.81 8.60
CA GLU A 100 12.21 10.69 7.25
C GLU A 100 10.98 11.59 7.13
N ILE A 101 10.07 11.55 8.13
CA ILE A 101 8.90 12.42 8.21
C ILE A 101 9.31 13.90 8.26
N LYS A 102 10.33 14.26 9.03
CA LYS A 102 10.84 15.65 9.02
C LYS A 102 11.39 16.05 7.66
N GLY A 103 12.02 15.12 6.94
CA GLY A 103 12.50 15.34 5.58
C GLY A 103 11.37 15.69 4.61
N LEU A 104 10.25 14.98 4.71
CA LEU A 104 9.02 15.30 3.99
C LEU A 104 8.47 16.68 4.38
N VAL A 105 8.43 17.00 5.67
CA VAL A 105 8.00 18.31 6.17
C VAL A 105 8.86 19.45 5.62
N ASP A 106 10.18 19.27 5.53
CA ASP A 106 11.11 20.29 5.05
C ASP A 106 10.82 20.70 3.59
N VAL A 107 10.40 19.75 2.75
CA VAL A 107 10.18 19.98 1.31
C VAL A 107 8.73 20.32 0.97
N THR A 108 7.77 19.73 1.69
CA THR A 108 6.34 19.98 1.47
C THR A 108 5.86 21.26 2.15
N GLY A 109 6.44 21.61 3.30
CA GLY A 109 5.98 22.70 4.16
C GLY A 109 4.75 22.34 5.01
N ILE A 110 4.30 21.08 4.97
CA ILE A 110 3.16 20.61 5.77
C ILE A 110 3.58 20.57 7.25
N PRO A 111 2.76 21.11 8.18
CA PRO A 111 3.03 21.05 9.60
C PRO A 111 3.32 19.61 10.09
N LEU A 112 4.37 19.44 10.88
CA LEU A 112 4.81 18.13 11.38
C LEU A 112 3.68 17.30 11.99
N PHE A 113 2.80 17.92 12.79
CA PHE A 113 1.72 17.19 13.44
C PHE A 113 0.69 16.63 12.43
N LEU A 114 0.50 17.28 11.28
CA LEU A 114 -0.37 16.78 10.20
C LEU A 114 0.31 15.64 9.45
N MET A 115 1.61 15.73 9.18
CA MET A 115 2.35 14.65 8.53
C MET A 115 2.41 13.39 9.42
N ILE A 116 2.56 13.58 10.74
CA ILE A 116 2.46 12.50 11.72
C ILE A 116 1.02 11.96 11.81
N ALA A 117 0.01 12.83 11.78
CA ALA A 117 -1.40 12.40 11.74
C ALA A 117 -1.66 11.52 10.51
N PHE A 118 -1.22 11.96 9.33
CA PHE A 118 -1.33 11.22 8.07
C PHE A 118 -0.73 9.81 8.19
N ASN A 119 0.51 9.71 8.69
CA ASN A 119 1.16 8.41 8.89
C ASN A 119 0.41 7.54 9.90
N THR A 120 0.01 8.11 11.03
CA THR A 120 -0.71 7.38 12.08
C THR A 120 -2.05 6.86 11.56
N PHE A 121 -2.79 7.69 10.82
CA PHE A 121 -4.12 7.35 10.34
C PHE A 121 -4.07 6.25 9.28
N LEU A 122 -3.13 6.33 8.34
CA LEU A 122 -2.91 5.28 7.35
C LEU A 122 -2.60 3.92 8.00
N ASP A 123 -1.93 3.92 9.14
CA ASP A 123 -1.63 2.69 9.87
C ASP A 123 -2.83 2.16 10.67
N THR A 124 -3.68 3.04 11.22
CA THR A 124 -4.78 2.63 12.13
C THR A 124 -6.13 2.42 11.48
N PHE A 125 -6.43 3.08 10.36
CA PHE A 125 -7.79 3.12 9.78
C PHE A 125 -7.93 2.34 8.47
N MET A 126 -6.88 1.65 8.04
CA MET A 126 -6.90 0.82 6.82
C MET A 126 -7.61 -0.51 7.01
N GLY A 127 -8.59 -0.78 6.14
CA GLY A 127 -9.15 -2.12 5.94
C GLY A 127 -8.30 -2.91 4.96
N CYS A 128 -8.18 -4.23 5.14
CA CYS A 128 -7.53 -5.07 4.14
C CYS A 128 -8.13 -6.46 4.05
N THR A 129 -8.07 -7.02 2.84
CA THR A 129 -8.24 -8.46 2.59
C THR A 129 -6.95 -8.98 2.02
N SER A 130 -6.34 -9.98 2.65
CA SER A 130 -5.08 -10.57 2.19
C SER A 130 -5.24 -12.07 2.01
N GLY A 131 -4.53 -12.64 1.04
CA GLY A 131 -4.56 -14.07 0.77
C GLY A 131 -3.25 -14.56 0.16
N ALA A 132 -2.89 -15.80 0.49
CA ALA A 132 -1.76 -16.49 -0.10
C ALA A 132 -2.21 -17.85 -0.62
N VAL A 133 -1.80 -18.18 -1.84
CA VAL A 133 -2.18 -19.43 -2.51
C VAL A 133 -0.91 -20.10 -3.02
N ARG A 134 -0.75 -21.38 -2.70
CA ARG A 134 0.28 -22.20 -3.32
C ARG A 134 -0.15 -22.53 -4.74
N LEU A 135 0.74 -22.32 -5.71
CA LEU A 135 0.47 -22.70 -7.08
C LEU A 135 0.39 -24.22 -7.19
N ALA A 136 -0.57 -24.70 -7.98
CA ALA A 136 -0.63 -26.12 -8.31
C ALA A 136 0.58 -26.50 -9.16
N GLU A 137 1.04 -27.75 -9.03
CA GLU A 137 2.04 -28.30 -9.94
C GLU A 137 1.52 -28.20 -11.38
N ASN A 138 2.39 -27.82 -12.32
CA ASN A 138 1.99 -27.71 -13.73
C ASN A 138 1.62 -29.10 -14.28
N PRO A 139 0.36 -29.35 -14.68
CA PRO A 139 -0.07 -30.66 -15.15
C PRO A 139 0.55 -31.07 -16.50
N TYR A 140 1.20 -30.13 -17.20
CA TYR A 140 1.91 -30.35 -18.46
C TYR A 140 3.44 -30.38 -18.30
N ALA A 141 3.97 -30.31 -17.07
CA ALA A 141 5.40 -30.46 -16.83
C ALA A 141 5.83 -31.88 -17.20
N THR A 142 6.74 -31.99 -18.16
CA THR A 142 7.29 -33.26 -18.65
C THR A 142 8.31 -33.88 -17.68
N GLU A 143 8.82 -33.10 -16.74
CA GLU A 143 9.73 -33.56 -15.68
C GLU A 143 9.26 -32.98 -14.33
N PRO A 144 9.25 -33.78 -13.24
CA PRO A 144 8.96 -33.26 -11.91
C PRO A 144 10.08 -32.31 -11.47
N SER A 145 9.83 -31.00 -11.53
CA SER A 145 10.72 -30.01 -10.95
C SER A 145 10.38 -29.83 -9.46
N SER A 146 11.38 -29.95 -8.58
CA SER A 146 11.22 -29.60 -7.17
C SER A 146 10.94 -28.10 -6.97
N GLU A 147 11.18 -27.27 -8.00
CA GLU A 147 10.98 -25.81 -7.96
C GLU A 147 9.50 -25.41 -8.06
N ASP A 148 8.63 -26.23 -8.67
CA ASP A 148 7.21 -25.90 -8.80
C ASP A 148 6.41 -26.15 -7.52
N ARG A 149 6.94 -26.97 -6.60
CA ARG A 149 6.27 -27.30 -5.32
C ARG A 149 6.22 -26.14 -4.32
N ASP A 150 7.09 -25.16 -4.47
CA ASP A 150 7.32 -24.09 -3.49
C ASP A 150 6.86 -22.70 -3.97
N LYS A 151 6.19 -22.61 -5.12
CA LYS A 151 5.70 -21.33 -5.64
C LYS A 151 4.41 -20.91 -4.94
N MET A 152 4.41 -19.70 -4.39
CA MET A 152 3.24 -19.07 -3.79
C MET A 152 2.95 -17.72 -4.43
N VAL A 153 1.67 -17.40 -4.54
CA VAL A 153 1.19 -16.05 -4.88
C VAL A 153 0.58 -15.44 -3.64
N HIS A 154 1.03 -14.23 -3.30
CA HIS A 154 0.44 -13.41 -2.25
C HIS A 154 -0.27 -12.23 -2.90
N PHE A 155 -1.49 -11.95 -2.46
CA PHE A 155 -2.28 -10.82 -2.92
C PHE A 155 -2.95 -10.13 -1.75
N ARG A 156 -3.24 -8.83 -1.95
CA ARG A 156 -3.90 -8.00 -0.95
C ARG A 156 -4.75 -6.94 -1.63
N THR A 157 -5.92 -6.67 -1.06
CA THR A 157 -6.67 -5.42 -1.25
C THR A 157 -6.43 -4.52 -0.04
N LEU A 158 -6.43 -3.22 -0.29
CA LEU A 158 -6.33 -2.20 0.75
C LEU A 158 -7.47 -1.21 0.51
N ASP A 159 -8.37 -1.14 1.47
CA ASP A 159 -9.64 -0.42 1.33
C ASP A 159 -9.65 0.79 2.26
N TRP A 160 -9.90 1.96 1.68
CA TRP A 160 -10.04 3.21 2.41
C TRP A 160 -11.09 4.10 1.75
N GLY A 161 -11.91 4.77 2.57
CA GLY A 161 -13.08 5.55 2.13
C GLY A 161 -12.80 7.00 1.70
N MET A 162 -11.62 7.29 1.15
CA MET A 162 -11.13 8.62 0.78
C MET A 162 -10.46 8.48 -0.59
N ASP A 163 -11.22 8.82 -1.62
CA ASP A 163 -10.82 8.61 -3.01
C ASP A 163 -9.59 9.47 -3.38
N GLU A 164 -9.40 10.59 -2.71
CA GLU A 164 -8.25 11.50 -2.87
C GLU A 164 -6.92 10.82 -2.58
N LEU A 165 -6.88 9.78 -1.74
CA LEU A 165 -5.66 9.04 -1.46
C LEU A 165 -5.22 8.15 -2.62
N ARG A 166 -6.09 7.86 -3.60
CA ARG A 166 -5.70 7.08 -4.79
C ARG A 166 -4.58 7.76 -5.57
N ASP A 167 -4.60 9.09 -5.61
CA ASP A 167 -3.59 9.87 -6.33
C ASP A 167 -2.24 9.88 -5.60
N PHE A 168 -2.20 9.46 -4.33
CA PHE A 168 -0.97 9.32 -3.55
C PHE A 168 -0.34 7.94 -3.66
N ILE A 169 -0.96 6.97 -4.34
CA ILE A 169 -0.41 5.62 -4.46
C ILE A 169 0.88 5.67 -5.29
N ILE A 170 1.96 5.10 -4.73
CA ILE A 170 3.27 4.99 -5.36
C ILE A 170 3.84 3.59 -5.15
N GLN A 171 4.81 3.24 -5.98
CA GLN A 171 5.69 2.08 -5.80
C GLN A 171 7.05 2.56 -5.30
N ILE A 172 7.63 1.83 -4.35
CA ILE A 172 8.98 2.09 -3.85
C ILE A 172 9.89 0.91 -4.18
N ASP A 173 11.05 1.22 -4.76
CA ASP A 173 12.22 0.36 -4.84
C ASP A 173 13.21 0.77 -3.74
N TYR A 174 13.29 -0.03 -2.68
CA TYR A 174 14.24 0.22 -1.60
C TYR A 174 15.61 -0.29 -2.01
N GLN A 175 16.58 0.61 -2.10
CA GLN A 175 17.94 0.27 -2.49
C GLN A 175 18.92 0.48 -1.34
N LYS A 176 19.90 -0.42 -1.23
CA LYS A 176 21.05 -0.30 -0.34
C LYS A 176 22.30 -0.79 -1.05
N GLU A 177 23.38 -0.04 -0.96
CA GLU A 177 24.63 -0.29 -1.69
C GLU A 177 24.40 -0.45 -3.20
N GLY A 178 23.47 0.34 -3.75
CA GLY A 178 23.08 0.31 -5.17
C GLY A 178 22.32 -0.94 -5.61
N LYS A 179 21.79 -1.74 -4.68
CA LYS A 179 21.00 -2.94 -4.98
C LYS A 179 19.61 -2.83 -4.37
N THR A 180 18.60 -3.23 -5.13
CA THR A 180 17.24 -3.45 -4.61
C THR A 180 17.26 -4.52 -3.52
N ILE A 181 16.64 -4.20 -2.39
CA ILE A 181 16.47 -5.13 -1.26
C ILE A 181 15.01 -5.44 -0.95
N ALA A 182 14.08 -4.62 -1.44
CA ALA A 182 12.64 -4.79 -1.27
C ALA A 182 11.87 -3.87 -2.22
N HIS A 183 10.64 -4.25 -2.52
CA HIS A 183 9.66 -3.40 -3.19
C HIS A 183 8.44 -3.20 -2.29
N ALA A 184 7.79 -2.04 -2.41
CA ALA A 184 6.53 -1.77 -1.75
C ALA A 184 5.55 -1.02 -2.65
N ILE A 185 4.26 -1.19 -2.36
CA ILE A 185 3.20 -0.28 -2.82
C ILE A 185 2.69 0.46 -1.59
N THR A 186 2.73 1.78 -1.64
CA THR A 186 2.46 2.64 -0.48
C THR A 186 1.85 3.98 -0.92
N TYR A 187 1.68 4.89 0.02
CA TYR A 187 1.25 6.27 -0.22
C TYR A 187 2.44 7.22 -0.13
N ALA A 188 2.52 8.18 -1.05
CA ALA A 188 3.45 9.30 -0.92
C ALA A 188 3.23 9.99 0.43
N GLY A 189 4.32 10.20 1.18
CA GLY A 189 4.32 10.73 2.55
C GLY A 189 4.14 9.70 3.66
N PHE A 190 3.84 8.44 3.36
CA PHE A 190 3.86 7.35 4.32
C PHE A 190 5.25 6.72 4.37
N VAL A 191 5.90 6.73 5.54
CA VAL A 191 7.27 6.18 5.71
C VAL A 191 7.27 4.72 6.16
N GLY A 192 6.12 4.19 6.60
CA GLY A 192 5.94 2.78 6.93
C GLY A 192 5.73 1.91 5.68
N VAL A 193 5.51 0.61 5.91
CA VAL A 193 5.24 -0.37 4.84
C VAL A 193 3.96 -1.14 5.12
N LEU A 194 2.92 -0.90 4.33
CA LEU A 194 1.65 -1.63 4.42
C LEU A 194 1.62 -2.87 3.50
N THR A 195 2.25 -2.77 2.32
CA THR A 195 2.33 -3.84 1.31
C THR A 195 3.72 -3.85 0.71
N GLY A 196 4.46 -4.94 0.87
CA GLY A 196 5.81 -5.08 0.32
C GLY A 196 6.26 -6.52 0.15
N VAL A 197 7.35 -6.69 -0.60
CA VAL A 197 7.98 -7.97 -0.92
C VAL A 197 9.50 -7.79 -0.96
N ARG A 198 10.23 -8.88 -0.70
CA ARG A 198 11.69 -8.96 -0.77
C ARG A 198 12.09 -10.19 -1.56
#